data_AF-A0AB38R9T3-F1
#
_entry.id   AF-A0AB38R9T3-F1
#
_cell.length_a   1.000
_cell.length_b   1.000
_cell.length_c   1.000
_cell.angle_alpha   90.00
_cell.angle_beta   90.00
_cell.angle_gamma   90.00
#
_symmetry.space_group_name_H-M   'P 1'
#
loop_
_entity.id
_entity.type
_entity.pdbx_description
1 polymer ?
#
loop_
_entity_poly.entity_id
_entity_poly.type
_entity_poly.pdbx_seq_one_letter_code
_entity_poly.pdbx_strand_id
1 'polypeptide(L)' 'MYGFQIDQPIDPNLITREEAAVILHRSVQGMANQLDAGRLTKYQIRERCILVDRREVEALARELHSKH' A
#
# COMPACT_ATOMS: atom_id res chain seq x y z
N MET A 1 -29.69 -17.14 3.85
CA MET A 1 -28.57 -16.18 3.66
C MET A 1 -27.59 -16.42 4.80
N TYR A 2 -26.36 -16.83 4.50
CA TYR A 2 -25.35 -17.06 5.54
C TYR A 2 -24.78 -15.72 5.99
N GLY A 3 -25.10 -15.32 7.22
CA GLY A 3 -24.57 -14.12 7.86
C GLY A 3 -23.13 -14.34 8.27
N PHE A 4 -22.20 -13.72 7.56
CA PHE A 4 -20.82 -13.55 8.03
C PHE A 4 -20.68 -12.09 8.47
N GLN A 5 -20.66 -11.87 9.78
CA GLN A 5 -20.33 -10.58 10.35
C GLN A 5 -18.81 -10.49 10.42
N ILE A 6 -18.24 -9.65 9.54
CA ILE A 6 -16.81 -9.43 9.47
C ILE A 6 -16.53 -8.17 10.30
N ASP A 7 -16.12 -8.33 11.55
CA ASP A 7 -15.95 -7.19 12.45
C ASP A 7 -14.64 -6.41 12.20
N GLN A 8 -13.51 -7.06 11.82
CA GLN A 8 -12.31 -6.42 11.26
C GLN A 8 -11.47 -7.43 10.44
N PRO A 9 -11.56 -7.49 9.10
CA PRO A 9 -10.89 -8.52 8.29
C PRO A 9 -9.49 -8.16 7.80
N ILE A 10 -9.10 -6.89 7.89
CA ILE A 10 -7.93 -6.32 7.23
C ILE A 10 -7.15 -5.56 8.29
N ASP A 11 -5.84 -5.81 8.40
CA ASP A 11 -4.94 -5.05 9.28
C ASP A 11 -5.14 -3.55 9.01
N PRO A 12 -5.39 -2.71 10.03
CA PRO A 12 -5.68 -1.29 9.84
C PRO A 12 -4.53 -0.49 9.22
N ASN A 13 -3.32 -1.07 9.15
CA ASN A 13 -2.17 -0.49 8.48
C ASN A 13 -2.14 -0.79 6.99
N LEU A 14 -3.00 -1.67 6.48
CA LEU A 14 -3.10 -1.93 5.04
C LEU A 14 -3.87 -0.80 4.36
N ILE A 15 -3.20 -0.16 3.41
CA ILE A 15 -3.75 0.95 2.62
C ILE A 15 -3.72 0.60 1.14
N THR A 16 -4.56 1.28 0.37
CA THR A 16 -4.63 1.17 -1.08
C THR A 16 -3.39 1.77 -1.75
N ARG A 17 -3.21 1.45 -3.03
CA ARG A 17 -2.15 2.05 -3.87
C ARG A 17 -2.28 3.57 -3.97
N GLU A 18 -3.51 4.06 -4.00
CA GLU A 18 -3.84 5.47 -4.12
C GLU A 18 -3.43 6.22 -2.85
N GLU A 19 -3.77 5.68 -1.67
CA GLU A 19 -3.36 6.24 -0.38
C GLU A 19 -1.82 6.23 -0.22
N ALA A 20 -1.16 5.13 -0.63
CA ALA A 20 0.29 5.05 -0.59
C ALA A 20 0.97 6.06 -1.52
N ALA A 21 0.39 6.30 -2.69
CA ALA A 21 0.90 7.30 -3.65
C ALA A 21 0.86 8.73 -3.06
N VAL A 22 -0.18 9.05 -2.30
CA VAL A 22 -0.28 10.33 -1.57
C VAL A 22 0.84 10.46 -0.53
N ILE A 23 1.09 9.42 0.27
CA ILE A 23 2.15 9.41 1.30
C ILE A 23 3.55 9.59 0.67
N LEU A 24 3.80 8.95 -0.48
CA LEU A 24 5.07 9.07 -1.19
C LEU A 24 5.20 10.36 -2.01
N HIS A 25 4.17 11.21 -2.06
CA HIS A 25 4.09 12.38 -2.95
C HIS A 25 4.40 12.03 -4.42
N ARG A 26 3.84 10.90 -4.91
CA ARG A 26 4.01 10.46 -6.31
C ARG A 26 2.67 10.16 -6.97
N SER A 27 2.70 10.02 -8.30
CA SER A 27 1.54 9.51 -9.04
C SER A 27 1.27 8.04 -8.72
N VAL A 28 0.04 7.57 -8.97
CA VAL A 28 -0.34 6.16 -8.84
C VAL A 28 0.52 5.25 -9.71
N GLN A 29 0.96 5.74 -10.88
CA GLN A 29 1.92 5.04 -11.74
C GLN A 29 3.33 5.00 -11.11
N GLY A 30 3.78 6.10 -10.50
CA GLY A 30 5.04 6.12 -9.76
C GLY A 30 5.05 5.13 -8.59
N MET A 31 3.92 4.98 -7.91
CA MET A 31 3.71 3.95 -6.89
C MET A 31 3.75 2.52 -7.48
N ALA A 32 3.12 2.30 -8.63
CA ALA A 32 3.20 1.02 -9.34
C ALA A 32 4.66 0.62 -9.63
N ASN A 33 5.49 1.57 -10.06
CA ASN A 33 6.90 1.31 -10.32
C ASN A 33 7.67 0.90 -9.05
N GLN A 34 7.36 1.47 -7.87
CA GLN A 34 7.98 1.05 -6.60
C GLN A 34 7.57 -0.37 -6.22
N LEU A 35 6.30 -0.70 -6.45
CA LEU A 35 5.76 -2.04 -6.25
C LEU A 35 6.44 -3.05 -7.18
N ASP A 36 6.56 -2.73 -8.46
CA ASP A 36 7.17 -3.61 -9.46
C ASP A 36 8.68 -3.77 -9.25
N ALA A 37 9.33 -2.77 -8.65
CA ALA A 37 10.71 -2.87 -8.16
C ALA A 37 10.87 -3.71 -6.88
N GLY A 38 9.78 -4.27 -6.32
CA GLY A 38 9.82 -5.11 -5.13
C GLY A 38 10.18 -4.37 -3.83
N ARG A 39 9.99 -3.05 -3.78
CA ARG A 39 10.35 -2.22 -2.61
C ARG A 39 9.33 -2.26 -1.47
N LEU A 40 8.14 -2.81 -1.72
CA LEU A 40 7.02 -2.86 -0.79
C LEU A 40 6.33 -4.21 -0.89
N THR A 41 5.83 -4.69 0.24
CA THR A 41 5.05 -5.92 0.32
C THR A 41 3.65 -5.71 -0.28
N LYS A 42 3.27 -6.54 -1.26
CA LYS A 42 1.97 -6.48 -1.95
C LYS A 42 1.01 -7.50 -1.35
N TYR A 43 -0.16 -7.05 -0.92
CA TYR A 43 -1.27 -7.90 -0.51
C TYR A 43 -2.37 -7.83 -1.56
N GLN A 44 -2.48 -8.87 -2.38
CA GLN A 44 -3.48 -8.92 -3.44
C GLN A 44 -4.81 -9.50 -2.91
N ILE A 45 -5.84 -8.66 -2.84
CA ILE A 45 -7.20 -9.05 -2.47
C ILE A 45 -8.03 -9.15 -3.75
N ARG A 46 -8.23 -10.37 -4.25
CA ARG A 46 -8.84 -10.62 -5.58
C ARG A 46 -8.00 -10.05 -6.73
N GLU A 47 -8.50 -10.15 -7.96
CA GLU A 47 -7.69 -9.93 -9.16
C GLU A 47 -7.04 -8.55 -9.27
N ARG A 48 -7.68 -7.48 -8.75
CA ARG A 48 -7.22 -6.09 -9.01
C ARG A 48 -6.99 -5.22 -7.77
N CYS A 49 -7.39 -5.65 -6.57
CA CYS A 49 -7.15 -4.85 -5.36
C CYS A 49 -5.78 -5.22 -4.80
N ILE A 50 -4.88 -4.24 -4.74
CA ILE A 50 -3.57 -4.40 -4.10
C ILE A 50 -3.55 -3.46 -2.91
N LEU A 51 -3.31 -4.02 -1.74
CA LEU A 51 -3.00 -3.28 -0.53
C LEU A 51 -1.51 -3.37 -0.22
N VAL A 52 -1.02 -2.39 0.52
CA VAL A 52 0.37 -2.28 1.00
C VAL A 52 0.37 -1.83 2.45
N ASP A 53 1.42 -2.16 3.20
CA ASP A 53 1.55 -1.71 4.59
C ASP A 53 1.99 -0.24 4.65
N ARG A 54 1.20 0.59 5.33
CA ARG A 54 1.47 2.03 5.52
C ARG A 54 2.86 2.27 6.12
N ARG A 55 3.32 1.44 7.05
CA ARG A 55 4.60 1.62 7.75
C ARG A 55 5.78 1.44 6.81
N GLU A 56 5.69 0.48 5.89
CA GLU A 56 6.70 0.28 4.84
C GLU A 56 6.73 1.48 3.89
N VAL A 57 5.55 2.00 3.52
CA VAL A 57 5.43 3.19 2.66
C VAL A 57 6.03 4.42 3.33
N GLU A 58 5.76 4.65 4.62
CA GLU A 58 6.34 5.76 5.39
C GLU A 58 7.86 5.63 5.53
N ALA A 59 8.38 4.41 5.77
CA ALA A 59 9.81 4.16 5.83
C ALA A 59 10.49 4.47 4.48
N LEU A 60 9.88 4.04 3.38
CA LEU A 60 10.34 4.35 2.03
C LEU A 60 10.30 5.86 1.74
N ALA A 61 9.24 6.55 2.16
CA ALA A 61 9.13 8.00 2.02
C ALA A 61 10.30 8.73 2.70
N ARG A 62 10.63 8.32 3.94
CA ARG A 62 11.76 8.87 4.69
C ARG A 62 13.09 8.59 3.99
N GLU A 63 13.30 7.39 3.47
CA GLU A 63 14.52 7.05 2.74
C GLU A 63 14.68 7.91 1.47
N LEU A 64 13.60 8.10 0.71
CA LEU A 64 13.62 8.90 -0.51
C LEU A 64 13.86 10.39 -0.23
N HIS A 65 13.29 10.93 0.85
CA HIS A 65 13.48 12.33 1.23
C HIS A 65 14.83 12.58 1.90
N SER A 66 15.41 11.60 2.61
CA SER A 66 16.74 11.73 3.22
C SER A 66 17.91 11.69 2.22
N LYS A 67 17.65 11.27 0.97
CA LYS A 67 18.66 11.19 -0.10
C LYS A 67 18.74 12.45 -0.97
N HIS A 68 17.97 13.48 -0.63
CA HIS A 68 18.03 14.82 -1.22
C HIS A 68 18.56 15.82 -0.19
#